data_AF-A0A6A5ZMJ6-F1
#
_entry.id   AF-A0A6A5ZMJ6-F1
#
_cell.length_a   1.000
_cell.length_b   1.000
_cell.length_c   1.000
_cell.angle_alpha   90.00
_cell.angle_beta   90.00
_cell.angle_gamma   90.00
#
_symmetry.space_group_name_H-M   'P 1'
#
loop_
_entity.id
_entity.type
_entity.pdbx_description
1 polymer ?
#
loop_
_entity_poly.entity_id
_entity_poly.type
_entity_poly.pdbx_seq_one_letter_code
_entity_poly.pdbx_strand_id
1 'polypeptide(L)'
;MFCFPPFKNRSSKMAKPFPFLRLPLELREQMYSHYFLPADRLQACEYYGGGQYSFDFSLYHVNKQIYCEAQTVFRRENIFVRIETPWPQAVNHISHEGLCPIVAAHDTADSFQHHHALVQISAPAHLIAPAHSVIVLLDDLHLFCQVWYYSALNYETLNHHLSVTFNLQNPYYPADPKPIPIALQKRLLLPFGVVKELDEVEVSGYDKEVQDELDALMKIPYDTPQKCCEDATALMESGDKTLAEGKPEDALQTYTKAFHAIHVIIMGRTRRVLADQFFHKGIDAGRYKGQTGTTVRIILRIMLVARVVNAYLKLQQYEEATFWGMRSIKIMRSTVGTEFEDFLIEVAGMLDVGLLYLRTGVSLMRMEESASHELVAYTDDEDVGTSEKCFRFAKRFLKGEHQKLIKKELEGNKVEVDESFWLDSDSKSDVDSMAPMHQDEAEGNGQADVIFQVWQASQY
;
A
#
# COMPACT_ATOMS: atom_id res chain seq x y z
N MET A 1 21.36 -35.01 -45.03
CA MET A 1 20.89 -36.12 -44.17
C MET A 1 21.94 -36.28 -43.07
N PHE A 2 21.79 -35.52 -41.98
CA PHE A 2 22.76 -35.53 -40.87
C PHE A 2 22.37 -36.63 -39.89
N CYS A 3 23.19 -37.68 -39.82
CA CYS A 3 23.09 -38.70 -38.78
C CYS A 3 23.47 -38.07 -37.43
N PHE A 4 22.47 -37.89 -36.56
CA PHE A 4 22.73 -37.67 -35.14
C PHE A 4 23.38 -38.93 -34.55
N PRO A 5 24.44 -38.81 -33.72
CA PRO A 5 24.95 -39.95 -32.99
C PRO A 5 23.89 -40.42 -31.98
N PRO A 6 23.82 -41.72 -31.68
CA PRO A 6 22.86 -42.23 -30.72
C PRO A 6 23.13 -41.63 -29.35
N PHE A 7 22.05 -41.20 -28.67
CA PHE A 7 22.09 -40.81 -27.27
C PHE A 7 22.76 -41.93 -26.47
N LYS A 8 24.00 -41.70 -26.02
CA LYS A 8 24.60 -42.50 -24.96
C LYS A 8 23.69 -42.35 -23.76
N ASN A 9 23.02 -43.45 -23.38
CA ASN A 9 22.46 -43.63 -22.05
C ASN A 9 23.57 -43.30 -21.05
N ARG A 10 23.56 -42.06 -20.51
CA ARG A 10 24.27 -41.75 -19.28
C ARG A 10 23.59 -42.61 -18.23
N SER A 11 24.18 -43.76 -17.96
CA SER A 11 24.06 -44.44 -16.68
C SER A 11 24.22 -43.38 -15.61
N SER A 12 23.09 -42.89 -15.08
CA SER A 12 23.09 -42.02 -13.93
C SER A 12 23.62 -42.90 -12.80
N LYS A 13 24.93 -42.80 -12.53
CA LYS A 13 25.47 -43.28 -11.26
C LYS A 13 24.58 -42.66 -10.19
N MET A 14 23.71 -43.45 -9.59
CA MET A 14 22.84 -42.98 -8.51
C MET A 14 23.78 -42.37 -7.48
N ALA A 15 23.64 -41.06 -7.28
CA ALA A 15 24.48 -40.34 -6.32
C ALA A 15 24.37 -41.09 -4.99
N LYS A 16 25.52 -41.36 -4.36
CA LYS A 16 25.54 -42.04 -3.07
C LYS A 16 24.63 -41.25 -2.11
N PRO A 17 23.70 -41.92 -1.40
CA PRO A 17 22.75 -41.21 -0.53
C PRO A 17 23.52 -40.41 0.52
N PHE A 18 23.12 -39.15 0.68
CA PHE A 18 23.71 -38.25 1.66
C PHE A 18 23.33 -38.72 3.08
N PRO A 19 24.30 -38.90 3.99
CA PRO A 19 24.03 -39.42 5.33
C PRO A 19 23.48 -38.32 6.25
N PHE A 20 22.26 -37.84 5.96
CA PHE A 20 21.64 -36.68 6.62
C PHE A 20 21.60 -36.78 8.15
N LEU A 21 21.25 -37.95 8.71
CA LEU A 21 21.20 -38.16 10.17
C LEU A 21 22.57 -38.15 10.88
N ARG A 22 23.68 -38.11 10.12
CA ARG A 22 25.02 -37.92 10.69
C ARG A 22 25.39 -36.46 10.90
N LEU A 23 24.62 -35.52 10.36
CA LEU A 23 24.81 -34.10 10.65
C LEU A 23 24.51 -33.83 12.13
N PRO A 24 25.15 -32.82 12.77
CA PRO A 24 24.70 -32.30 14.05
C PRO A 24 23.23 -31.84 13.99
N LEU A 25 22.52 -31.91 15.11
CA LEU A 25 21.10 -31.53 15.19
C LEU A 25 20.89 -30.08 14.73
N GLU A 26 21.80 -29.19 15.10
CA GLU A 26 21.76 -27.76 14.79
C GLU A 26 21.73 -27.51 13.28
N LEU A 27 22.53 -28.25 12.50
CA LEU A 27 22.52 -28.16 11.05
C LEU A 27 21.24 -28.73 10.45
N ARG A 28 20.70 -29.81 11.03
CA ARG A 28 19.41 -30.35 10.57
C ARG A 28 18.27 -29.38 10.86
N GLU A 29 18.27 -28.72 12.02
CA GLU A 29 17.28 -27.69 12.35
C GLU A 29 17.34 -26.50 11.40
N GLN A 30 18.54 -26.02 11.04
CA GLN A 30 18.68 -24.98 10.01
C GLN A 30 18.11 -25.43 8.67
N MET A 31 18.36 -26.67 8.26
CA MET A 31 17.78 -27.22 7.02
C MET A 31 16.25 -27.30 7.10
N TYR A 32 15.68 -27.66 8.25
CA TYR A 32 14.22 -27.62 8.46
C TYR A 32 13.66 -26.20 8.46
N SER A 33 14.40 -25.24 9.03
CA SER A 33 13.99 -23.82 9.07
C SER A 33 13.89 -23.27 7.66
N HIS A 34 14.89 -23.53 6.82
CA HIS A 34 14.85 -23.19 5.39
C HIS A 34 13.74 -23.94 4.65
N TYR A 35 13.53 -25.22 4.95
CA TYR A 35 12.48 -25.99 4.29
C TYR A 35 11.06 -25.47 4.63
N PHE A 36 10.82 -25.00 5.85
CA PHE A 36 9.52 -24.48 6.27
C PHE A 36 9.42 -22.96 6.23
N LEU A 37 10.35 -22.27 5.58
CA LEU A 37 10.35 -20.81 5.49
C LEU A 37 9.06 -20.32 4.79
N PRO A 38 8.20 -19.53 5.47
CA PRO A 38 6.91 -19.11 4.89
C PRO A 38 7.04 -18.40 3.54
N ALA A 39 8.06 -17.55 3.37
CA ALA A 39 8.28 -16.79 2.14
C ALA A 39 8.36 -17.68 0.89
N ASP A 40 8.94 -18.87 1.00
CA ASP A 40 9.07 -19.84 -0.11
C ASP A 40 7.79 -20.66 -0.35
N ARG A 41 6.82 -20.53 0.56
CA ARG A 41 5.55 -21.27 0.55
C ARG A 41 4.36 -20.40 0.13
N LEU A 42 4.57 -19.09 0.00
CA LEU A 42 3.56 -18.19 -0.52
C LEU A 42 3.43 -18.36 -2.04
N GLN A 43 2.25 -18.77 -2.48
CA GLN A 43 1.93 -18.90 -3.90
C GLN A 43 0.91 -17.85 -4.30
N ALA A 44 1.10 -17.25 -5.48
CA ALA A 44 0.06 -16.44 -6.10
C ALA A 44 -1.18 -17.32 -6.30
N CYS A 45 -2.34 -16.85 -5.86
CA CYS A 45 -3.59 -17.56 -5.96
C CYS A 45 -4.63 -16.64 -6.60
N GLU A 46 -5.30 -17.11 -7.66
CA GLU A 46 -6.33 -16.31 -8.34
C GLU A 46 -7.52 -15.98 -7.42
N TYR A 47 -7.76 -16.82 -6.41
CA TYR A 47 -8.85 -16.65 -5.44
C TYR A 47 -8.50 -15.79 -4.23
N TYR A 48 -7.20 -15.50 -4.00
CA TYR A 48 -6.77 -14.72 -2.84
C TYR A 48 -5.73 -13.69 -3.29
N GLY A 49 -6.09 -12.40 -3.25
CA GLY A 49 -5.21 -11.33 -3.73
C GLY A 49 -3.84 -11.27 -3.05
N GLY A 50 -3.77 -11.62 -1.76
CA GLY A 50 -2.53 -11.74 -0.99
C GLY A 50 -1.74 -13.03 -1.21
N GLY A 51 -2.30 -13.98 -1.96
CA GLY A 51 -1.74 -15.33 -2.13
C GLY A 51 -2.19 -16.31 -1.05
N GLN A 52 -1.75 -17.57 -1.22
CA GLN A 52 -2.04 -18.66 -0.29
C GLN A 52 -0.75 -19.38 0.10
N TYR A 53 -0.60 -19.69 1.39
CA TYR A 53 0.49 -20.53 1.85
C TYR A 53 0.21 -22.00 1.56
N SER A 54 1.17 -22.67 0.90
CA SER A 54 1.15 -24.10 0.63
C SER A 54 2.38 -24.76 1.22
N PHE A 55 2.23 -25.28 2.45
CA PHE A 55 3.29 -25.98 3.16
C PHE A 55 3.40 -27.44 2.70
N ASP A 56 4.61 -27.89 2.38
CA ASP A 56 4.90 -29.29 2.06
C ASP A 56 5.29 -30.06 3.33
N PHE A 57 4.54 -31.11 3.64
CA PHE A 57 4.78 -31.99 4.79
C PHE A 57 5.33 -33.36 4.40
N SER A 58 5.76 -33.57 3.15
CA SER A 58 6.36 -34.84 2.69
C SER A 58 7.53 -35.30 3.59
N LEU A 59 8.29 -34.34 4.12
CA LEU A 59 9.39 -34.58 5.07
C LEU A 59 8.95 -35.34 6.34
N TYR A 60 7.72 -35.14 6.80
CA TYR A 60 7.19 -35.81 7.99
C TYR A 60 7.03 -37.32 7.81
N HIS A 61 6.97 -37.80 6.57
CA HIS A 61 6.80 -39.22 6.26
C HIS A 61 8.12 -39.99 6.13
N VAL A 62 9.28 -39.33 6.22
CA VAL A 62 10.58 -39.98 5.98
C VAL A 62 10.93 -40.98 7.09
N ASN A 63 10.94 -40.54 8.36
CA ASN A 63 11.07 -41.40 9.53
C ASN A 63 10.67 -40.64 10.82
N LYS A 64 10.57 -41.37 11.95
CA LYS A 64 10.15 -40.80 13.25
C LYS A 64 11.08 -39.70 13.79
N GLN A 65 12.39 -39.82 13.58
CA GLN A 65 13.36 -38.82 14.06
C GLN A 65 13.17 -37.52 13.28
N ILE A 66 13.17 -37.59 11.95
CA ILE A 66 12.93 -36.44 11.07
C ILE A 66 11.57 -35.82 11.37
N TYR A 67 10.52 -36.62 11.55
CA TYR A 67 9.21 -36.14 11.96
C TYR A 67 9.27 -35.27 13.21
N CYS A 68 9.88 -35.78 14.30
CA CYS A 68 9.93 -35.06 15.57
C CYS A 68 10.77 -33.78 15.49
N GLU A 69 11.94 -33.85 14.85
CA GLU A 69 12.84 -32.68 14.71
C GLU A 69 12.20 -31.61 13.80
N ALA A 70 11.71 -32.00 12.63
CA ALA A 70 11.07 -31.12 11.66
C ALA A 70 9.79 -30.47 12.24
N GLN A 71 8.96 -31.25 12.94
CA GLN A 71 7.76 -30.73 13.60
C GLN A 71 8.10 -29.73 14.70
N THR A 72 9.18 -29.97 15.47
CA THR A 72 9.62 -29.03 16.51
C THR A 72 10.01 -27.68 15.90
N VAL A 73 10.78 -27.70 14.81
CA VAL A 73 11.17 -26.49 14.08
C VAL A 73 9.96 -25.80 13.47
N PHE A 74 9.09 -26.53 12.76
CA PHE A 74 7.89 -25.98 12.14
C PHE A 74 7.01 -25.25 13.16
N ARG A 75 6.72 -25.88 14.31
CA ARG A 75 5.89 -25.31 15.37
C ARG A 75 6.50 -24.09 16.04
N ARG A 76 7.84 -24.04 16.14
CA ARG A 76 8.58 -22.92 16.74
C ARG A 76 8.54 -21.68 15.84
N GLU A 77 8.60 -21.88 14.53
CA GLU A 77 8.80 -20.80 13.56
C GLU A 77 7.50 -20.36 12.88
N ASN A 78 6.49 -21.23 12.83
CA ASN A 78 5.20 -20.93 12.19
C ASN A 78 4.12 -20.76 13.25
N ILE A 79 3.75 -19.50 13.49
CA ILE A 79 2.75 -19.13 14.48
C ILE A 79 1.48 -18.74 13.75
N PHE A 80 0.40 -19.46 14.03
CA PHE A 80 -0.88 -19.28 13.37
C PHE A 80 -1.87 -18.53 14.26
N VAL A 81 -2.68 -17.68 13.64
CA VAL A 81 -3.81 -16.97 14.26
C VAL A 81 -5.08 -17.40 13.53
N ARG A 82 -6.09 -17.80 14.29
CA ARG A 82 -7.43 -18.09 13.78
C ARG A 82 -8.30 -16.87 13.98
N ILE A 83 -8.90 -16.39 12.91
CA ILE A 83 -9.84 -15.28 12.92
C ILE A 83 -11.19 -15.82 12.51
N GLU A 84 -12.20 -15.60 13.34
CA GLU A 84 -13.57 -15.99 13.07
C GLU A 84 -14.42 -14.73 12.87
N THR A 85 -15.18 -14.71 11.78
CA THR A 85 -15.95 -13.55 11.36
C THR A 85 -17.41 -13.95 11.11
N PRO A 86 -18.37 -13.01 11.25
CA PRO A 86 -19.77 -13.30 11.02
C PRO A 86 -20.15 -13.22 9.53
N TRP A 87 -19.30 -12.65 8.66
CA TRP A 87 -19.59 -12.45 7.24
C TRP A 87 -18.71 -13.30 6.33
N PRO A 88 -19.28 -14.06 5.38
CA PRO A 88 -18.48 -14.86 4.44
C PRO A 88 -17.64 -13.99 3.52
N GLN A 89 -18.11 -12.78 3.20
CA GLN A 89 -17.39 -11.82 2.36
C GLN A 89 -16.13 -11.29 3.05
N ALA A 90 -16.01 -11.40 4.37
CA ALA A 90 -14.83 -10.94 5.10
C ALA A 90 -13.56 -11.66 4.62
N VAL A 91 -13.62 -12.95 4.30
CA VAL A 91 -12.45 -13.71 3.80
C VAL A 91 -11.95 -13.14 2.47
N ASN A 92 -12.86 -12.79 1.56
CA ASN A 92 -12.52 -12.17 0.28
C ASN A 92 -11.97 -10.76 0.49
N HIS A 93 -12.58 -10.00 1.39
CA HIS A 93 -12.16 -8.65 1.73
C HIS A 93 -10.73 -8.63 2.33
N ILE A 94 -10.46 -9.52 3.29
CA ILE A 94 -9.15 -9.68 3.93
C ILE A 94 -8.08 -10.07 2.91
N SER A 95 -8.39 -11.00 2.00
CA SER A 95 -7.41 -11.52 1.04
C SER A 95 -7.19 -10.59 -0.16
N HIS A 96 -8.24 -10.01 -0.75
CA HIS A 96 -8.13 -9.14 -1.93
C HIS A 96 -7.83 -7.70 -1.57
N GLU A 97 -8.56 -7.14 -0.60
CA GLU A 97 -8.34 -5.77 -0.17
C GLU A 97 -7.31 -5.65 0.96
N GLY A 98 -7.02 -6.71 1.72
CA GLY A 98 -5.87 -6.67 2.62
C GLY A 98 -4.57 -7.05 1.96
N LEU A 99 -4.65 -7.76 0.83
CA LEU A 99 -3.53 -8.56 0.34
C LEU A 99 -2.93 -9.43 1.46
N CYS A 100 -3.76 -9.82 2.44
CA CYS A 100 -3.35 -10.66 3.55
C CYS A 100 -3.25 -12.10 3.04
N PRO A 101 -2.07 -12.72 3.07
CA PRO A 101 -1.92 -14.12 2.70
C PRO A 101 -2.74 -15.03 3.61
N ILE A 102 -3.37 -16.05 3.01
CA ILE A 102 -4.20 -17.01 3.73
C ILE A 102 -3.50 -18.36 3.84
N VAL A 103 -3.54 -18.98 5.01
CA VAL A 103 -3.08 -20.38 5.21
C VAL A 103 -4.23 -21.34 4.92
N ALA A 104 -5.39 -21.10 5.52
CA ALA A 104 -6.60 -21.91 5.36
C ALA A 104 -7.85 -21.04 5.55
N ALA A 105 -8.97 -21.43 4.93
CA ALA A 105 -10.26 -20.75 5.06
C ALA A 105 -11.43 -21.77 5.07
N HIS A 106 -12.59 -21.35 5.57
CA HIS A 106 -13.81 -22.16 5.62
C HIS A 106 -13.59 -23.50 6.38
N ASP A 107 -14.14 -24.61 5.88
CA ASP A 107 -14.05 -25.95 6.50
C ASP A 107 -12.61 -26.37 6.88
N THR A 108 -11.63 -25.95 6.07
CA THR A 108 -10.21 -26.24 6.35
C THR A 108 -9.67 -25.43 7.53
N ALA A 109 -10.13 -24.19 7.70
CA ALA A 109 -9.82 -23.39 8.88
C ALA A 109 -10.57 -23.88 10.12
N ASP A 110 -11.82 -24.33 9.96
CA ASP A 110 -12.64 -24.82 11.07
C ASP A 110 -12.04 -26.06 11.72
N SER A 111 -11.49 -26.96 10.90
CA SER A 111 -10.76 -28.15 11.36
C SER A 111 -9.35 -27.86 11.88
N PHE A 112 -8.84 -26.64 11.71
CA PHE A 112 -7.49 -26.26 12.14
C PHE A 112 -7.43 -25.89 13.64
N GLN A 113 -6.85 -26.79 14.44
CA GLN A 113 -6.73 -26.62 15.89
C GLN A 113 -5.37 -26.07 16.36
N HIS A 114 -4.41 -25.90 15.45
CA HIS A 114 -3.01 -25.58 15.80
C HIS A 114 -2.69 -24.07 15.79
N HIS A 115 -3.58 -23.23 16.31
CA HIS A 115 -3.42 -21.78 16.39
C HIS A 115 -3.11 -21.31 17.81
N HIS A 116 -2.32 -20.23 17.93
CA HIS A 116 -1.91 -19.66 19.22
C HIS A 116 -2.88 -18.59 19.73
N ALA A 117 -3.52 -17.87 18.82
CA ALA A 117 -4.53 -16.88 19.13
C ALA A 117 -5.78 -17.14 18.31
N LEU A 118 -6.91 -17.00 18.97
CA LEU A 118 -8.24 -16.99 18.38
C LEU A 118 -8.83 -15.59 18.53
N VAL A 119 -9.25 -15.00 17.42
CA VAL A 119 -9.89 -13.69 17.34
C VAL A 119 -11.31 -13.90 16.84
N GLN A 120 -12.29 -13.75 17.72
CA GLN A 120 -13.70 -13.98 17.38
C GLN A 120 -14.39 -12.63 17.24
N ILE A 121 -14.89 -12.35 16.04
CA ILE A 121 -15.63 -11.13 15.72
C ILE A 121 -17.10 -11.51 15.66
N SER A 122 -17.92 -10.82 16.44
CA SER A 122 -19.36 -11.01 16.48
C SER A 122 -20.09 -9.69 16.29
N ALA A 123 -21.38 -9.77 15.95
CA ALA A 123 -22.25 -8.60 15.86
C ALA A 123 -23.50 -8.84 16.71
N PRO A 124 -23.42 -8.65 18.05
CA PRO A 124 -24.47 -9.07 18.99
C PRO A 124 -25.82 -8.41 18.70
N ALA A 125 -25.83 -7.13 18.32
CA ALA A 125 -27.04 -6.37 17.96
C ALA A 125 -27.79 -6.98 16.76
N HIS A 126 -27.10 -7.72 15.90
CA HIS A 126 -27.67 -8.41 14.74
C HIS A 126 -27.92 -9.91 14.98
N LEU A 127 -27.61 -10.41 16.19
CA LEU A 127 -27.68 -11.83 16.56
C LEU A 127 -26.87 -12.73 15.62
N ILE A 128 -25.78 -12.22 15.04
CA ILE A 128 -24.93 -12.97 14.11
C ILE A 128 -23.70 -13.48 14.86
N ALA A 129 -23.58 -14.80 14.94
CA ALA A 129 -22.42 -15.48 15.50
C ALA A 129 -21.27 -15.55 14.47
N PRO A 130 -20.01 -15.63 14.93
CA PRO A 130 -18.89 -15.96 14.06
C PRO A 130 -19.11 -17.34 13.43
N ALA A 131 -19.19 -17.39 12.09
CA ALA A 131 -19.48 -18.61 11.34
C ALA A 131 -18.41 -18.93 10.28
N HIS A 132 -17.47 -18.01 10.06
CA HIS A 132 -16.46 -18.13 9.01
C HIS A 132 -15.06 -17.97 9.58
N SER A 133 -14.27 -19.03 9.51
CA SER A 133 -12.90 -19.04 10.01
C SER A 133 -11.88 -18.82 8.88
N VAL A 134 -10.81 -18.11 9.22
CA VAL A 134 -9.62 -17.96 8.40
C VAL A 134 -8.37 -18.12 9.28
N ILE A 135 -7.35 -18.78 8.75
CA ILE A 135 -6.04 -18.94 9.39
C ILE A 135 -5.03 -18.08 8.66
N VAL A 136 -4.33 -17.24 9.42
CA VAL A 136 -3.23 -16.40 8.94
C VAL A 136 -1.96 -16.68 9.74
N LEU A 137 -0.80 -16.35 9.17
CA LEU A 137 0.44 -16.32 9.95
C LEU A 137 0.49 -15.06 10.81
N LEU A 138 1.13 -15.17 11.96
CA LEU A 138 1.37 -14.04 12.86
C LEU A 138 2.08 -12.88 12.15
N ASP A 139 3.02 -13.18 11.26
CA ASP A 139 3.79 -12.16 10.54
C ASP A 139 2.88 -11.31 9.63
N ASP A 140 1.75 -11.84 9.18
CA ASP A 140 0.77 -11.16 8.33
C ASP A 140 -0.43 -10.59 9.10
N LEU A 141 -0.53 -10.82 10.42
CA LEU A 141 -1.64 -10.35 11.25
C LEU A 141 -1.85 -8.83 11.15
N HIS A 142 -0.77 -8.08 10.96
CA HIS A 142 -0.82 -6.63 10.79
C HIS A 142 -1.57 -6.20 9.52
N LEU A 143 -1.53 -7.00 8.44
CA LEU A 143 -2.28 -6.74 7.21
C LEU A 143 -3.78 -6.88 7.46
N PHE A 144 -4.18 -7.90 8.22
CA PHE A 144 -5.57 -8.05 8.66
C PHE A 144 -6.04 -6.84 9.48
N CYS A 145 -5.25 -6.42 10.48
CA CYS A 145 -5.59 -5.27 11.32
C CYS A 145 -5.67 -3.97 10.48
N GLN A 146 -4.84 -3.86 9.44
CA GLN A 146 -4.86 -2.74 8.51
C GLN A 146 -6.16 -2.70 7.68
N VAL A 147 -6.67 -3.84 7.20
CA VAL A 147 -7.98 -3.91 6.52
C VAL A 147 -9.08 -3.41 7.44
N TRP A 148 -9.10 -3.89 8.68
CA TRP A 148 -10.11 -3.49 9.64
C TRP A 148 -10.03 -1.99 9.93
N TYR A 149 -8.82 -1.47 10.17
CA TYR A 149 -8.57 -0.04 10.35
C TYR A 149 -9.22 0.79 9.22
N TYR A 150 -8.93 0.47 7.96
CA TYR A 150 -9.51 1.23 6.84
C TYR A 150 -11.00 0.99 6.63
N SER A 151 -11.51 -0.19 7.02
CA SER A 151 -12.95 -0.47 7.01
C SER A 151 -13.68 0.41 8.02
N ALA A 152 -13.14 0.53 9.24
CA ALA A 152 -13.71 1.38 10.29
C ALA A 152 -13.69 2.86 9.90
N LEU A 153 -12.65 3.32 9.21
CA LEU A 153 -12.60 4.68 8.68
C LEU A 153 -13.62 4.94 7.56
N ASN A 154 -13.88 3.96 6.71
CA ASN A 154 -14.90 4.08 5.67
C ASN A 154 -16.33 3.99 6.22
N TYR A 155 -16.53 3.29 7.34
CA TYR A 155 -17.83 3.06 7.95
C TYR A 155 -17.76 3.37 9.44
N GLU A 156 -17.93 4.65 9.79
CA GLU A 156 -17.72 5.17 11.15
C GLU A 156 -18.52 4.42 12.22
N THR A 157 -19.74 3.97 11.89
CA THR A 157 -20.58 3.23 12.84
C THR A 157 -20.34 1.72 12.85
N LEU A 158 -19.46 1.18 12.01
CA LEU A 158 -19.25 -0.27 11.87
C LEU A 158 -18.87 -0.89 13.22
N ASN A 159 -17.82 -0.38 13.85
CA ASN A 159 -17.25 -0.97 15.05
C ASN A 159 -18.19 -0.90 16.26
N HIS A 160 -19.07 0.11 16.34
CA HIS A 160 -20.08 0.21 17.40
C HIS A 160 -21.08 -0.96 17.41
N HIS A 161 -21.10 -1.76 16.35
CA HIS A 161 -21.95 -2.95 16.25
C HIS A 161 -21.16 -4.26 16.37
N LEU A 162 -19.84 -4.19 16.57
CA LEU A 162 -18.95 -5.34 16.65
C LEU A 162 -18.43 -5.54 18.06
N SER A 163 -18.40 -6.80 18.47
CA SER A 163 -17.73 -7.24 19.70
C SER A 163 -16.63 -8.23 19.34
N VAL A 164 -15.52 -8.17 20.07
CA VAL A 164 -14.34 -8.99 19.79
C VAL A 164 -13.87 -9.73 21.04
N THR A 165 -13.69 -11.04 20.90
CA THR A 165 -13.08 -11.88 21.93
C THR A 165 -11.73 -12.38 21.45
N PHE A 166 -10.69 -12.11 22.23
CA PHE A 166 -9.33 -12.59 22.02
C PHE A 166 -9.02 -13.71 23.00
N ASN A 167 -8.70 -14.90 22.49
CA ASN A 167 -8.35 -16.06 23.31
C ASN A 167 -6.93 -16.53 22.98
N LEU A 168 -6.03 -16.47 23.97
CA LEU A 168 -4.70 -17.05 23.86
C LEU A 168 -4.73 -18.53 24.27
N GLN A 169 -4.12 -19.39 23.45
CA GLN A 169 -3.94 -20.80 23.79
C GLN A 169 -2.60 -21.34 23.30
N ASN A 170 -2.12 -22.42 23.92
CA ASN A 170 -0.96 -23.14 23.44
C ASN A 170 -1.41 -24.42 22.70
N PRO A 171 -1.30 -24.47 21.35
CA PRO A 171 -1.82 -25.59 20.57
C PRO A 171 -1.03 -26.90 20.72
N TYR A 172 0.12 -26.89 21.42
CA TYR A 172 1.06 -28.01 21.44
C TYR A 172 1.29 -28.62 22.83
N TYR A 173 0.66 -28.10 23.88
CA TYR A 173 0.84 -28.58 25.25
C TYR A 173 -0.49 -28.60 26.04
N PRO A 174 -1.07 -29.79 26.30
CA PRO A 174 -2.32 -29.92 27.07
C PRO A 174 -2.11 -30.03 28.59
N ALA A 175 -0.88 -30.28 29.05
CA ALA A 175 -0.55 -30.38 30.47
C ALA A 175 0.56 -29.38 30.78
N ASP A 176 0.19 -28.25 31.38
CA ASP A 176 1.05 -27.19 31.91
C ASP A 176 2.17 -26.71 30.96
N PRO A 177 1.96 -25.66 30.16
CA PRO A 177 3.07 -25.02 29.48
C PRO A 177 3.55 -23.78 30.22
N LYS A 178 4.88 -23.59 30.16
CA LYS A 178 5.51 -22.27 30.34
C LYS A 178 4.63 -21.19 29.71
N PRO A 179 4.41 -20.06 30.40
CA PRO A 179 3.63 -18.96 29.84
C PRO A 179 4.17 -18.63 28.44
N ILE A 180 3.26 -18.54 27.46
CA ILE A 180 3.60 -18.04 26.13
C ILE A 180 4.38 -16.74 26.34
N PRO A 181 5.60 -16.58 25.79
CA PRO A 181 6.44 -15.45 26.11
C PRO A 181 5.68 -14.13 25.90
N ILE A 182 5.81 -13.18 26.83
CA ILE A 182 5.14 -11.87 26.76
C ILE A 182 5.41 -11.19 25.40
N ALA A 183 6.63 -11.31 24.88
CA ALA A 183 6.97 -10.79 23.56
C ALA A 183 6.09 -11.36 22.44
N LEU A 184 5.76 -12.66 22.48
CA LEU A 184 4.86 -13.29 21.53
C LEU A 184 3.41 -12.86 21.75
N GLN A 185 2.98 -12.77 23.01
CA GLN A 185 1.66 -12.23 23.35
C GLN A 185 1.43 -10.83 22.79
N LYS A 186 2.43 -9.94 22.96
CA LYS A 186 2.40 -8.58 22.40
C LYS A 186 2.27 -8.58 20.88
N ARG A 187 3.02 -9.44 20.19
CA ARG A 187 2.91 -9.58 18.73
C ARG A 187 1.54 -10.10 18.27
N LEU A 188 0.89 -10.95 19.08
CA LEU A 188 -0.43 -11.51 18.78
C LEU A 188 -1.56 -10.52 19.05
N LEU A 189 -1.44 -9.67 20.09
CA LEU A 189 -2.55 -8.84 20.57
C LEU A 189 -2.44 -7.37 20.17
N LEU A 190 -1.27 -6.74 20.33
CA LEU A 190 -1.13 -5.29 20.14
C LEU A 190 -1.39 -4.75 18.73
N PRO A 191 -1.23 -5.53 17.63
CA PRO A 191 -1.67 -5.06 16.31
C PRO A 191 -3.14 -4.61 16.26
N PHE A 192 -4.00 -5.18 17.11
CA PHE A 192 -5.40 -4.79 17.23
C PHE A 192 -5.64 -3.44 17.89
N GLY A 193 -4.60 -2.81 18.46
CA GLY A 193 -4.69 -1.48 19.03
C GLY A 193 -5.13 -0.40 18.03
N VAL A 194 -5.08 -0.67 16.71
CA VAL A 194 -5.61 0.21 15.66
C VAL A 194 -7.13 0.11 15.46
N VAL A 195 -7.78 -0.90 16.01
CA VAL A 195 -9.25 -1.04 15.96
C VAL A 195 -9.83 -0.28 17.15
N LYS A 196 -10.77 0.63 16.90
CA LYS A 196 -11.32 1.53 17.93
C LYS A 196 -12.83 1.38 18.01
N GLU A 197 -13.40 1.85 19.12
CA GLU A 197 -14.83 2.07 19.25
C GLU A 197 -15.70 0.81 19.02
N LEU A 198 -15.15 -0.35 19.39
CA LEU A 198 -15.90 -1.60 19.48
C LEU A 198 -16.95 -1.53 20.59
N ASP A 199 -18.05 -2.25 20.42
CA ASP A 199 -19.10 -2.38 21.44
C ASP A 199 -18.56 -3.06 22.70
N GLU A 200 -17.85 -4.17 22.49
CA GLU A 200 -17.24 -4.95 23.58
C GLU A 200 -15.91 -5.57 23.15
N VAL A 201 -14.97 -5.63 24.09
CA VAL A 201 -13.66 -6.25 23.92
C VAL A 201 -13.41 -7.18 25.11
N GLU A 202 -13.29 -8.47 24.84
CA GLU A 202 -12.95 -9.47 25.83
C GLU A 202 -11.58 -10.06 25.53
N VAL A 203 -10.71 -10.16 26.54
CA VAL A 203 -9.37 -10.74 26.37
C VAL A 203 -9.15 -11.83 27.42
N SER A 204 -8.79 -13.03 26.97
CA SER A 204 -8.56 -14.19 27.82
C SER A 204 -7.22 -14.88 27.52
N GLY A 205 -6.57 -15.39 28.57
CA GLY A 205 -5.29 -16.11 28.47
C GLY A 205 -4.04 -15.24 28.28
N TYR A 206 -4.19 -13.94 28.01
CA TYR A 206 -3.08 -12.98 27.91
C TYR A 206 -2.65 -12.46 29.29
N ASP A 207 -1.39 -12.04 29.40
CA ASP A 207 -0.85 -11.34 30.55
C ASP A 207 -1.52 -9.96 30.70
N LYS A 208 -1.80 -9.57 31.95
CA LYS A 208 -2.51 -8.33 32.25
C LYS A 208 -1.80 -7.09 31.73
N GLU A 209 -0.47 -7.06 31.75
CA GLU A 209 0.29 -5.91 31.22
C GLU A 209 0.06 -5.72 29.72
N VAL A 210 -0.13 -6.82 28.97
CA VAL A 210 -0.39 -6.78 27.53
C VAL A 210 -1.84 -6.35 27.25
N GLN A 211 -2.78 -6.77 28.10
CA GLN A 211 -4.19 -6.33 28.03
C GLN A 211 -4.32 -4.83 28.30
N ASP A 212 -3.70 -4.34 29.38
CA ASP A 212 -3.72 -2.92 29.74
C ASP A 212 -3.07 -2.06 28.64
N GLU A 213 -2.03 -2.56 27.97
CA GLU A 213 -1.40 -1.91 26.81
C GLU A 213 -2.33 -1.87 25.59
N LEU A 214 -3.04 -2.96 25.28
CA LEU A 214 -4.07 -2.98 24.22
C LEU A 214 -5.15 -1.93 24.51
N ASP A 215 -5.71 -1.92 25.72
CA ASP A 215 -6.74 -0.97 26.14
C ASP A 215 -6.28 0.48 26.01
N ALA A 216 -5.03 0.76 26.39
CA ALA A 216 -4.44 2.08 26.25
C ALA A 216 -4.34 2.48 24.77
N LEU A 217 -3.89 1.57 23.89
CA LEU A 217 -3.82 1.82 22.46
C LEU A 217 -5.21 2.06 21.86
N MET A 218 -6.19 1.22 22.18
CA MET A 218 -7.56 1.32 21.65
C MET A 218 -8.31 2.59 22.07
N LYS A 219 -7.89 3.25 23.15
CA LYS A 219 -8.44 4.56 23.58
C LYS A 219 -7.86 5.75 22.83
N ILE A 220 -6.75 5.58 22.10
CA ILE A 220 -6.19 6.64 21.25
C ILE A 220 -7.14 6.79 20.05
N PRO A 221 -7.77 7.95 19.86
CA PRO A 221 -8.69 8.16 18.74
C PRO A 221 -7.96 8.06 17.41
N TYR A 222 -8.70 7.84 16.33
CA TYR A 222 -8.16 7.98 14.98
C TYR A 222 -7.64 9.40 14.75
N ASP A 223 -6.56 9.49 13.97
CA ASP A 223 -6.13 10.79 13.47
C ASP A 223 -7.26 11.41 12.64
N THR A 224 -7.37 12.73 12.68
CA THR A 224 -8.38 13.45 11.90
C THR A 224 -7.90 13.65 10.46
N PRO A 225 -8.79 13.86 9.47
CA PRO A 225 -8.39 14.20 8.11
C PRO A 225 -7.46 15.42 8.06
N GLN A 226 -7.70 16.42 8.93
CA GLN A 226 -6.81 17.56 9.10
C GLN A 226 -5.39 17.11 9.45
N LYS A 227 -5.25 16.31 10.51
CA LYS A 227 -3.95 15.83 10.98
C LYS A 227 -3.24 15.00 9.91
N CYS A 228 -3.95 14.08 9.25
CA CYS A 228 -3.42 13.29 8.13
C CYS A 228 -2.85 14.18 7.01
N CYS A 229 -3.59 15.21 6.59
CA CYS A 229 -3.14 16.15 5.55
C CYS A 229 -1.97 17.02 6.00
N GLU A 230 -1.98 17.49 7.25
CA GLU A 230 -0.87 18.28 7.83
C GLU A 230 0.41 17.45 7.94
N ASP A 231 0.31 16.21 8.45
CA ASP A 231 1.44 15.29 8.58
C ASP A 231 2.02 14.91 7.21
N ALA A 232 1.17 14.61 6.22
CA ALA A 232 1.62 14.37 4.86
C ALA A 232 2.37 15.58 4.26
N THR A 233 1.91 16.79 4.57
CA THR A 233 2.55 18.01 4.10
C THR A 233 3.89 18.25 4.78
N ALA A 234 3.98 18.03 6.09
CA ALA A 234 5.23 18.14 6.83
C ALA A 234 6.26 17.10 6.35
N LEU A 235 5.82 15.85 6.10
CA LEU A 235 6.66 14.79 5.53
C LEU A 235 7.10 15.15 4.10
N MET A 236 6.21 15.69 3.28
CA MET A 236 6.55 16.18 1.95
C MET A 236 7.63 17.27 1.99
N GLU A 237 7.46 18.29 2.82
CA GLU A 237 8.45 19.37 2.99
C GLU A 237 9.79 18.83 3.55
N SER A 238 9.74 17.83 4.43
CA SER A 238 10.94 17.14 4.91
C SER A 238 11.64 16.37 3.78
N GLY A 239 10.88 15.69 2.92
CA GLY A 239 11.41 15.00 1.75
C GLY A 239 12.03 15.98 0.76
N ASP A 240 11.42 17.15 0.55
CA ASP A 240 11.96 18.21 -0.33
C ASP A 240 13.33 18.70 0.17
N LYS A 241 13.49 18.87 1.49
CA LYS A 241 14.79 19.20 2.12
C LYS A 241 15.83 18.09 1.89
N THR A 242 15.46 16.84 2.16
CA THR A 242 16.34 15.67 1.96
C THR A 242 16.76 15.54 0.49
N LEU A 243 15.86 15.80 -0.45
CA LEU A 243 16.15 15.79 -1.88
C LEU A 243 17.11 16.92 -2.27
N ALA A 244 16.94 18.11 -1.71
CA ALA A 244 17.85 19.24 -1.93
C ALA A 244 19.26 18.99 -1.40
N GLU A 245 19.42 18.15 -0.38
CA GLU A 245 20.71 17.66 0.12
C GLU A 245 21.37 16.60 -0.78
N GLY A 246 20.72 16.20 -1.87
CA GLY A 246 21.24 15.19 -2.80
C GLY A 246 21.06 13.74 -2.33
N LYS A 247 20.06 13.46 -1.48
CA LYS A 247 19.71 12.11 -1.00
C LYS A 247 18.34 11.65 -1.53
N PRO A 248 18.23 11.34 -2.83
CA PRO A 248 16.94 11.05 -3.45
C PRO A 248 16.27 9.75 -2.96
N GLU A 249 17.03 8.71 -2.57
CA GLU A 249 16.45 7.48 -2.01
C GLU A 249 15.77 7.71 -0.66
N ASP A 250 16.43 8.47 0.23
CA ASP A 250 15.87 8.83 1.53
C ASP A 250 14.65 9.75 1.38
N ALA A 251 14.69 10.65 0.38
CA ALA A 251 13.55 11.48 0.02
C ALA A 251 12.36 10.63 -0.45
N LEU A 252 12.59 9.63 -1.31
CA LEU A 252 11.53 8.70 -1.74
C LEU A 252 10.88 7.98 -0.56
N GLN A 253 11.66 7.46 0.39
CA GLN A 253 11.10 6.83 1.60
C GLN A 253 10.24 7.82 2.41
N THR A 254 10.64 9.09 2.46
CA THR A 254 9.89 10.13 3.16
C THR A 254 8.59 10.48 2.41
N TYR A 255 8.62 10.55 1.07
CA TYR A 255 7.41 10.74 0.26
C TYR A 255 6.46 9.55 0.37
N THR A 256 6.96 8.31 0.45
CA THR A 256 6.13 7.13 0.71
C THR A 256 5.41 7.26 2.06
N LYS A 257 6.10 7.72 3.11
CA LYS A 257 5.46 8.01 4.41
C LYS A 257 4.40 9.11 4.27
N ALA A 258 4.65 10.14 3.46
CA ALA A 258 3.66 11.20 3.20
C ALA A 258 2.41 10.65 2.50
N PHE A 259 2.55 9.76 1.51
CA PHE A 259 1.41 9.06 0.92
C PHE A 259 0.66 8.21 1.94
N HIS A 260 1.38 7.49 2.80
CA HIS A 260 0.76 6.67 3.85
C HIS A 260 -0.04 7.51 4.85
N ALA A 261 0.44 8.71 5.20
CA ALA A 261 -0.25 9.64 6.09
C ALA A 261 -1.63 10.08 5.55
N ILE A 262 -1.81 10.11 4.22
CA ILE A 262 -3.11 10.33 3.56
C ILE A 262 -3.73 9.03 3.03
N HIS A 263 -3.44 7.90 3.69
CA HIS A 263 -4.04 6.59 3.41
C HIS A 263 -3.87 6.12 1.97
N VAL A 264 -2.72 6.42 1.36
CA VAL A 264 -2.32 5.90 0.04
C VAL A 264 -1.15 4.95 0.25
N ILE A 265 -1.35 3.66 0.02
CA ILE A 265 -0.30 2.64 0.14
C ILE A 265 0.36 2.44 -1.22
N ILE A 266 1.69 2.41 -1.25
CA ILE A 266 2.49 2.16 -2.45
C ILE A 266 3.34 0.92 -2.23
N MET A 267 3.21 -0.06 -3.13
CA MET A 267 3.99 -1.31 -3.12
C MET A 267 4.45 -1.62 -4.54
N GLY A 268 5.75 -1.47 -4.80
CA GLY A 268 6.27 -1.49 -6.17
C GLY A 268 5.52 -0.47 -7.03
N ARG A 269 5.08 -0.89 -8.22
CA ARG A 269 4.27 -0.08 -9.15
C ARG A 269 2.76 -0.07 -8.84
N THR A 270 2.34 -0.70 -7.73
CA THR A 270 0.93 -0.75 -7.31
C THR A 270 0.64 0.34 -6.29
N ARG A 271 -0.47 1.05 -6.47
CA ARG A 271 -0.97 2.08 -5.55
C ARG A 271 -2.39 1.77 -5.14
N ARG A 272 -2.68 1.87 -3.83
CA ARG A 272 -4.02 1.67 -3.27
C ARG A 272 -4.42 2.89 -2.47
N VAL A 273 -5.60 3.42 -2.77
CA VAL A 273 -6.19 4.56 -2.08
C VAL A 273 -7.26 4.00 -1.15
N LEU A 274 -7.15 4.28 0.14
CA LEU A 274 -7.99 3.67 1.18
C LEU A 274 -8.70 4.74 2.00
N ALA A 275 -9.75 4.37 2.73
CA ALA A 275 -10.52 5.28 3.60
C ALA A 275 -11.00 6.56 2.89
N ASP A 276 -11.65 6.44 1.73
CA ASP A 276 -12.13 7.59 0.97
C ASP A 276 -13.22 8.36 1.71
N GLN A 277 -14.19 7.66 2.31
CA GLN A 277 -15.29 8.32 3.02
C GLN A 277 -14.81 9.15 4.21
N PHE A 278 -13.75 8.69 4.87
CA PHE A 278 -13.11 9.40 5.98
C PHE A 278 -12.65 10.81 5.59
N PHE A 279 -12.18 11.02 4.36
CA PHE A 279 -11.75 12.33 3.87
C PHE A 279 -12.90 13.22 3.38
N HIS A 280 -14.15 12.75 3.31
CA HIS A 280 -15.29 13.62 2.98
C HIS A 280 -15.59 14.67 4.06
N LYS A 281 -15.06 14.50 5.28
CA LYS A 281 -15.21 15.46 6.37
C LYS A 281 -14.51 16.78 6.04
N GLY A 282 -15.11 17.88 6.48
CA GLY A 282 -14.49 19.22 6.41
C GLY A 282 -13.29 19.34 7.34
N ILE A 283 -12.36 20.24 7.00
CA ILE A 283 -11.23 20.60 7.85
C ILE A 283 -11.54 21.94 8.53
N ASP A 284 -11.66 21.92 9.86
CA ASP A 284 -12.14 23.09 10.63
C ASP A 284 -11.00 24.01 11.11
N ALA A 285 -9.75 23.56 11.07
CA ALA A 285 -8.59 24.30 11.56
C ALA A 285 -7.31 24.03 10.74
N GLY A 286 -6.25 24.76 11.07
CA GLY A 286 -4.93 24.55 10.48
C GLY A 286 -4.74 25.12 9.08
N ARG A 287 -3.75 24.56 8.34
CA ARG A 287 -3.33 25.03 7.00
C ARG A 287 -4.47 24.95 5.98
N TYR A 288 -5.36 23.98 6.16
CA TYR A 288 -6.42 23.63 5.22
C TYR A 288 -7.82 24.00 5.72
N LYS A 289 -7.91 24.91 6.69
CA LYS A 289 -9.18 25.35 7.27
C LYS A 289 -10.16 25.79 6.17
N GLY A 290 -11.38 25.27 6.25
CA GLY A 290 -12.48 25.58 5.33
C GLY A 290 -12.51 24.73 4.05
N GLN A 291 -11.55 23.82 3.87
CA GLN A 291 -11.54 22.89 2.73
C GLN A 291 -12.06 21.52 3.14
N THR A 292 -12.51 20.72 2.17
CA THR A 292 -12.83 19.31 2.39
C THR A 292 -11.54 18.47 2.39
N GLY A 293 -11.49 17.43 3.22
CA GLY A 293 -10.34 16.52 3.25
C GLY A 293 -10.08 15.87 1.88
N THR A 294 -11.13 15.56 1.12
CA THR A 294 -11.03 14.96 -0.22
C THR A 294 -10.29 15.88 -1.19
N THR A 295 -10.65 17.16 -1.26
CA THR A 295 -9.98 18.13 -2.13
C THR A 295 -8.50 18.24 -1.77
N VAL A 296 -8.18 18.45 -0.49
CA VAL A 296 -6.80 18.58 -0.01
C VAL A 296 -5.99 17.31 -0.30
N ARG A 297 -6.57 16.13 -0.06
CA ARG A 297 -5.94 14.85 -0.32
C ARG A 297 -5.60 14.64 -1.79
N ILE A 298 -6.48 15.05 -2.71
CA ILE A 298 -6.20 14.97 -4.15
C ILE A 298 -5.03 15.89 -4.52
N ILE A 299 -5.05 17.13 -4.04
CA ILE A 299 -3.98 18.11 -4.28
C ILE A 299 -2.64 17.58 -3.78
N LEU A 300 -2.60 17.10 -2.52
CA LEU A 300 -1.39 16.51 -1.93
C LEU A 300 -0.88 15.31 -2.73
N ARG A 301 -1.77 14.47 -3.26
CA ARG A 301 -1.35 13.34 -4.11
C ARG A 301 -0.64 13.81 -5.38
N ILE A 302 -1.16 14.84 -6.05
CA ILE A 302 -0.54 15.40 -7.27
C ILE A 302 0.84 15.99 -6.93
N MET A 303 0.90 16.81 -5.88
CA MET A 303 2.14 17.39 -5.37
C MET A 303 3.19 16.33 -5.03
N LEU A 304 2.79 15.26 -4.34
CA LEU A 304 3.68 14.17 -3.97
C LEU A 304 4.19 13.40 -5.19
N VAL A 305 3.33 13.10 -6.18
CA VAL A 305 3.78 12.43 -7.41
C VAL A 305 4.80 13.30 -8.13
N ALA A 306 4.58 14.61 -8.28
CA ALA A 306 5.53 15.50 -8.94
C ALA A 306 6.93 15.48 -8.27
N ARG A 307 6.98 15.30 -6.95
CA ARG A 307 8.22 15.17 -6.16
C ARG A 307 8.85 13.79 -6.27
N VAL A 308 8.05 12.73 -6.28
CA VAL A 308 8.51 11.36 -6.53
C VAL A 308 9.15 11.24 -7.92
N VAL A 309 8.50 11.79 -8.95
CA VAL A 309 9.07 11.84 -10.32
C VAL A 309 10.41 12.59 -10.31
N ASN A 310 10.51 13.73 -9.60
CA ASN A 310 11.78 14.45 -9.47
C ASN A 310 12.87 13.60 -8.79
N ALA A 311 12.55 12.90 -7.70
CA ALA A 311 13.52 12.04 -7.03
C ALA A 311 14.00 10.89 -7.94
N TYR A 312 13.10 10.25 -8.69
CA TYR A 312 13.48 9.26 -9.70
C TYR A 312 14.33 9.84 -10.84
N LEU A 313 14.05 11.06 -11.29
CA LEU A 313 14.91 11.76 -12.25
C LEU A 313 16.32 11.98 -11.69
N LYS A 314 16.46 12.36 -10.41
CA LYS A 314 17.78 12.49 -9.76
C LYS A 314 18.52 11.16 -9.64
N LEU A 315 17.78 10.06 -9.50
CA LEU A 315 18.31 8.69 -9.55
C LEU A 315 18.58 8.17 -10.96
N GLN A 316 18.20 8.93 -11.99
CA GLN A 316 18.23 8.50 -13.40
C GLN A 316 17.41 7.23 -13.66
N GLN A 317 16.39 6.97 -12.83
CA GLN A 317 15.43 5.88 -13.00
C GLN A 317 14.26 6.38 -13.85
N TYR A 318 14.51 6.60 -15.14
CA TYR A 318 13.56 7.25 -16.06
C TYR A 318 12.27 6.44 -16.26
N GLU A 319 12.37 5.11 -16.23
CA GLU A 319 11.20 4.20 -16.35
C GLU A 319 10.23 4.39 -15.18
N GLU A 320 10.73 4.44 -13.94
CA GLU A 320 9.90 4.72 -12.75
C GLU A 320 9.33 6.15 -12.76
N ALA A 321 10.14 7.13 -13.14
CA ALA A 321 9.68 8.52 -13.29
C ALA A 321 8.52 8.64 -14.29
N THR A 322 8.65 8.02 -15.46
CA THR A 322 7.62 7.98 -16.50
C THR A 322 6.40 7.21 -16.02
N PHE A 323 6.57 6.04 -15.41
CA PHE A 323 5.47 5.23 -14.91
C PHE A 323 4.55 6.00 -13.95
N TRP A 324 5.13 6.61 -12.92
CA TRP A 324 4.36 7.36 -11.92
C TRP A 324 3.76 8.65 -12.47
N GLY A 325 4.52 9.35 -13.32
CA GLY A 325 4.08 10.57 -14.00
C GLY A 325 2.89 10.31 -14.91
N MET A 326 3.05 9.39 -15.86
CA MET A 326 2.03 9.02 -16.84
C MET A 326 0.79 8.44 -16.19
N ARG A 327 0.92 7.53 -15.19
CA ARG A 327 -0.25 7.01 -14.47
C ARG A 327 -1.07 8.13 -13.85
N SER A 328 -0.42 9.12 -13.24
CA SER A 328 -1.12 10.22 -12.56
C SER A 328 -1.76 11.19 -13.54
N ILE A 329 -1.06 11.51 -14.64
CA ILE A 329 -1.60 12.33 -15.74
C ILE A 329 -2.83 11.66 -16.38
N LYS A 330 -2.74 10.36 -16.68
CA LYS A 330 -3.86 9.60 -17.26
C LYS A 330 -5.08 9.64 -16.34
N ILE A 331 -4.90 9.33 -15.05
CA ILE A 331 -6.00 9.35 -14.08
C ILE A 331 -6.60 10.76 -13.96
N MET A 332 -5.77 11.80 -13.91
CA MET A 332 -6.25 13.19 -13.84
C MET A 332 -7.13 13.55 -15.04
N ARG A 333 -6.74 13.13 -16.25
CA ARG A 333 -7.47 13.42 -17.49
C ARG A 333 -8.70 12.52 -17.72
N SER A 334 -8.58 11.22 -17.41
CA SER A 334 -9.65 10.24 -17.66
C SER A 334 -10.84 10.42 -16.74
N THR A 335 -10.59 10.91 -15.53
CA THR A 335 -11.56 10.86 -14.44
C THR A 335 -12.51 12.06 -14.44
N VAL A 336 -12.14 13.17 -15.10
CA VAL A 336 -12.84 14.44 -14.85
C VAL A 336 -12.88 15.43 -16.02
N GLY A 337 -12.38 15.05 -17.20
CA GLY A 337 -12.33 15.96 -18.35
C GLY A 337 -11.45 17.21 -18.09
N THR A 338 -11.56 18.22 -18.96
CA THR A 338 -10.77 19.47 -18.85
C THR A 338 -11.20 20.37 -17.69
N GLU A 339 -12.45 20.24 -17.20
CA GLU A 339 -13.02 21.11 -16.17
C GLU A 339 -12.34 20.96 -14.79
N PHE A 340 -11.81 19.77 -14.48
CA PHE A 340 -11.06 19.57 -13.25
C PHE A 340 -9.62 20.05 -13.32
N GLU A 341 -9.01 20.02 -14.50
CA GLU A 341 -7.72 20.69 -14.69
C GLU A 341 -7.88 22.19 -14.43
N ASP A 342 -8.98 22.78 -14.90
CA ASP A 342 -9.34 24.18 -14.63
C ASP A 342 -9.62 24.42 -13.13
N PHE A 343 -10.31 23.51 -12.44
CA PHE A 343 -10.47 23.58 -10.98
C PHE A 343 -9.13 23.48 -10.22
N LEU A 344 -8.24 22.57 -10.64
CA LEU A 344 -6.92 22.43 -10.04
C LEU A 344 -6.04 23.67 -10.28
N ILE A 345 -6.21 24.33 -11.43
CA ILE A 345 -5.59 25.63 -11.70
C ILE A 345 -6.05 26.67 -10.66
N GLU A 346 -7.34 26.68 -10.32
CA GLU A 346 -7.91 27.63 -9.35
C GLU A 346 -7.56 27.33 -7.89
N VAL A 347 -7.49 26.03 -7.51
CA VAL A 347 -7.39 25.62 -6.09
C VAL A 347 -6.00 25.09 -5.70
N ALA A 348 -5.27 24.44 -6.60
CA ALA A 348 -4.18 23.52 -6.25
C ALA A 348 -2.76 23.99 -6.58
N GLY A 349 -2.61 25.19 -7.14
CA GLY A 349 -1.31 25.70 -7.55
C GLY A 349 -0.88 25.11 -8.90
N MET A 350 -1.03 25.90 -9.96
CA MET A 350 -0.61 25.60 -11.34
C MET A 350 0.79 24.98 -11.44
N LEU A 351 1.66 25.30 -10.50
CA LEU A 351 3.05 24.90 -10.49
C LEU A 351 3.25 23.39 -10.43
N ASP A 352 2.61 22.68 -9.51
CA ASP A 352 2.88 21.24 -9.30
C ASP A 352 2.34 20.38 -10.45
N VAL A 353 1.19 20.74 -11.02
CA VAL A 353 0.65 20.11 -12.24
C VAL A 353 1.59 20.35 -13.41
N GLY A 354 2.03 21.60 -13.60
CA GLY A 354 3.00 21.94 -14.65
C GLY A 354 4.33 21.20 -14.49
N LEU A 355 4.85 21.10 -13.26
CA LEU A 355 6.08 20.36 -12.95
C LEU A 355 5.92 18.85 -13.17
N LEU A 356 4.75 18.29 -12.89
CA LEU A 356 4.45 16.88 -13.19
C LEU A 356 4.58 16.62 -14.69
N TYR A 357 3.95 17.43 -15.54
CA TYR A 357 4.08 17.30 -16.99
C TYR A 357 5.52 17.52 -17.46
N LEU A 358 6.20 18.56 -16.96
CA LEU A 358 7.57 18.88 -17.35
C LEU A 358 8.52 17.71 -17.04
N ARG A 359 8.48 17.21 -15.81
CA ARG A 359 9.37 16.14 -15.34
C ARG A 359 9.06 14.80 -16.01
N THR A 360 7.79 14.51 -16.27
CA THR A 360 7.39 13.33 -17.05
C THR A 360 7.86 13.46 -18.51
N GLY A 361 7.78 14.65 -19.10
CA GLY A 361 8.32 14.92 -20.43
C GLY A 361 9.84 14.69 -20.50
N VAL A 362 10.59 15.14 -19.48
CA VAL A 362 12.03 14.88 -19.34
C VAL A 362 12.31 13.37 -19.30
N SER A 363 11.59 12.60 -18.47
CA SER A 363 11.82 11.16 -18.37
C SER A 363 11.46 10.42 -19.67
N LEU A 364 10.36 10.79 -20.33
CA LEU A 364 9.98 10.26 -21.65
C LEU A 364 11.05 10.56 -22.70
N MET A 365 11.55 11.79 -22.76
CA MET A 365 12.59 12.17 -23.71
C MET A 365 13.86 11.33 -23.52
N ARG A 366 14.24 11.08 -22.26
CA ARG A 366 15.38 10.20 -21.94
C ARG A 366 15.15 8.75 -22.37
N MET A 367 13.94 8.24 -22.18
CA MET A 367 13.57 6.90 -22.65
C MET A 367 13.54 6.81 -24.17
N GLU A 368 13.07 7.86 -24.86
CA GLU A 368 13.06 7.99 -26.34
C GLU A 368 14.49 7.99 -26.89
N GLU A 369 15.39 8.79 -26.30
CA GLU A 369 16.82 8.83 -26.64
C GLU A 369 17.50 7.47 -26.45
N SER A 370 17.17 6.75 -25.36
CA SER A 370 17.75 5.45 -25.06
C SER A 370 17.04 4.27 -25.74
N ALA A 371 15.96 4.53 -26.49
CA ALA A 371 15.08 3.50 -27.06
C ALA A 371 14.62 2.45 -26.03
N SER A 372 14.15 2.88 -24.85
CA SER A 372 13.68 1.95 -23.81
C SER A 372 12.50 1.11 -24.32
N HIS A 373 12.54 -0.19 -24.03
CA HIS A 373 11.48 -1.14 -24.33
C HIS A 373 10.15 -0.81 -23.63
N GLU A 374 10.18 -0.12 -22.48
CA GLU A 374 8.96 0.25 -21.75
C GLU A 374 8.12 1.31 -22.46
N LEU A 375 8.68 2.01 -23.47
CA LEU A 375 7.95 3.00 -24.26
C LEU A 375 6.71 2.42 -24.96
N VAL A 376 6.71 1.12 -25.28
CA VAL A 376 5.58 0.43 -25.92
C VAL A 376 4.30 0.56 -25.08
N ALA A 377 4.40 0.70 -23.75
CA ALA A 377 3.24 0.87 -22.88
C ALA A 377 2.55 2.24 -23.03
N TYR A 378 3.18 3.20 -23.72
CA TYR A 378 2.70 4.58 -23.83
C TYR A 378 2.38 5.02 -25.26
N THR A 379 2.69 4.21 -26.28
CA THR A 379 2.48 4.56 -27.69
C THR A 379 1.02 4.79 -28.05
N ASP A 380 0.11 4.08 -27.39
CA ASP A 380 -1.33 4.13 -27.65
C ASP A 380 -2.01 5.32 -26.94
N ASP A 381 -1.25 6.09 -26.14
CA ASP A 381 -1.75 7.27 -25.47
C ASP A 381 -1.61 8.50 -26.39
N GLU A 382 -2.62 8.68 -27.25
CA GLU A 382 -2.63 9.76 -28.27
C GLU A 382 -2.53 11.17 -27.67
N ASP A 383 -2.80 11.33 -26.39
CA ASP A 383 -2.89 12.64 -25.76
C ASP A 383 -1.60 13.07 -25.03
N VAL A 384 -0.91 12.13 -24.37
CA VAL A 384 0.26 12.45 -23.52
C VAL A 384 1.43 11.48 -23.69
N GLY A 385 1.35 10.50 -24.59
CA GLY A 385 2.33 9.42 -24.73
C GLY A 385 3.73 9.78 -25.26
N THR A 386 4.03 11.07 -25.50
CA THR A 386 5.35 11.51 -25.98
C THR A 386 5.89 12.69 -25.18
N SER A 387 7.22 12.84 -25.15
CA SER A 387 7.88 13.96 -24.48
C SER A 387 7.39 15.33 -24.96
N GLU A 388 7.25 15.50 -26.28
CA GLU A 388 6.77 16.74 -26.92
C GLU A 388 5.37 17.15 -26.41
N LYS A 389 4.44 16.18 -26.32
CA LYS A 389 3.09 16.43 -25.83
C LYS A 389 3.12 16.84 -24.36
N CYS A 390 3.88 16.13 -23.53
CA CYS A 390 4.06 16.47 -22.13
C CYS A 390 4.61 17.90 -21.96
N PHE A 391 5.63 18.29 -22.73
CA PHE A 391 6.16 19.67 -22.68
C PHE A 391 5.14 20.71 -23.13
N ARG A 392 4.31 20.41 -24.14
CA ARG A 392 3.23 21.30 -24.58
C ARG A 392 2.20 21.54 -23.48
N PHE A 393 1.82 20.49 -22.74
CA PHE A 393 0.94 20.62 -21.58
C PHE A 393 1.62 21.39 -20.45
N ALA A 394 2.87 21.07 -20.12
CA ALA A 394 3.63 21.81 -19.12
C ALA A 394 3.68 23.32 -19.41
N LYS A 395 3.82 23.73 -20.68
CA LYS A 395 3.79 25.15 -21.10
C LYS A 395 2.46 25.85 -20.77
N ARG A 396 1.33 25.13 -20.75
CA ARG A 396 0.03 25.74 -20.40
C ARG A 396 0.02 26.20 -18.94
N PHE A 397 0.68 25.45 -18.07
CA PHE A 397 0.71 25.70 -16.62
C PHE A 397 1.94 26.51 -16.16
N LEU A 398 3.09 26.35 -16.82
CA LEU A 398 4.34 27.00 -16.46
C LEU A 398 4.63 28.16 -17.42
N LYS A 399 4.12 29.35 -17.08
CA LYS A 399 4.35 30.60 -17.85
C LYS A 399 5.02 31.69 -17.01
N GLY A 400 5.57 32.69 -17.70
CA GLY A 400 6.07 33.94 -17.11
C GLY A 400 7.09 33.73 -15.99
N GLU A 401 6.67 33.97 -14.76
CA GLU A 401 7.51 33.93 -13.55
C GLU A 401 8.20 32.58 -13.29
N HIS A 402 7.67 31.48 -13.83
CA HIS A 402 8.24 30.15 -13.65
C HIS A 402 9.37 29.80 -14.64
N GLN A 403 9.71 30.66 -15.61
CA GLN A 403 10.76 30.38 -16.60
C GLN A 403 12.11 30.02 -15.97
N LYS A 404 12.50 30.69 -14.87
CA LYS A 404 13.74 30.38 -14.14
C LYS A 404 13.72 28.97 -13.55
N LEU A 405 12.56 28.51 -13.08
CA LEU A 405 12.41 27.16 -12.54
C LEU A 405 12.48 26.12 -13.66
N ILE A 406 11.78 26.35 -14.78
CA ILE A 406 11.82 25.46 -15.96
C ILE A 406 13.28 25.27 -16.40
N LYS A 407 14.01 26.38 -16.58
CA LYS A 407 15.42 26.34 -16.99
C LYS A 407 16.28 25.55 -16.00
N LYS A 408 16.12 25.79 -14.70
CA LYS A 408 16.81 25.05 -13.64
C LYS A 408 16.51 23.54 -13.67
N GLU A 409 15.25 23.16 -13.91
CA GLU A 409 14.84 21.75 -14.01
C GLU A 409 15.43 21.07 -15.25
N LEU A 410 15.37 21.72 -16.41
CA LEU A 410 15.93 21.19 -17.66
C LEU A 410 17.46 21.06 -17.59
N GLU A 411 18.16 22.12 -17.16
CA GLU A 411 19.61 22.11 -16.94
C GLU A 411 20.03 21.04 -15.93
N GLY A 412 19.30 20.95 -14.82
CA GLY A 412 19.55 19.97 -13.76
C GLY A 412 19.34 18.52 -14.18
N ASN A 413 18.63 18.28 -15.29
CA ASN A 413 18.43 16.98 -15.90
C ASN A 413 19.16 16.83 -17.25
N LYS A 414 20.02 17.80 -17.62
CA LYS A 414 20.81 17.85 -18.87
C LYS A 414 19.97 17.74 -20.15
N VAL A 415 18.78 18.32 -20.15
CA VAL A 415 17.85 18.30 -21.29
C VAL A 415 17.94 19.63 -22.02
N GLU A 416 18.21 19.57 -23.33
CA GLU A 416 18.17 20.72 -24.22
C GLU A 416 16.82 20.76 -24.93
N VAL A 417 16.00 21.74 -24.58
CA VAL A 417 14.76 22.06 -25.32
C VAL A 417 14.97 23.42 -25.99
N ASP A 418 14.48 23.57 -27.21
CA ASP A 418 14.50 24.83 -27.93
C ASP A 418 13.93 25.96 -27.04
N GLU A 419 14.73 26.97 -26.70
CA GLU A 419 14.31 28.07 -25.84
C GLU A 419 13.12 28.83 -26.43
N SER A 420 12.96 28.82 -27.76
CA SER A 420 11.80 29.42 -28.44
C SER A 420 10.48 28.71 -28.12
N PHE A 421 10.53 27.44 -27.70
CA PHE A 421 9.35 26.70 -27.26
C PHE A 421 8.73 27.30 -25.98
N TRP A 422 9.57 27.79 -25.06
CA TRP A 422 9.16 28.27 -23.73
C TRP A 422 8.97 29.80 -23.64
N LEU A 423 9.51 30.55 -24.59
CA LEU A 423 9.36 32.00 -24.67
C LEU A 423 8.03 32.33 -25.37
N ASP A 424 7.01 32.77 -24.61
CA ASP A 424 5.85 33.41 -25.21
C ASP A 424 6.26 34.81 -25.73
N SER A 425 6.09 35.06 -27.02
CA SER A 425 6.43 36.33 -27.68
C SER A 425 5.47 37.48 -27.35
N ASP A 426 4.45 37.27 -26.52
CA ASP A 426 3.43 38.28 -26.22
C ASP A 426 3.34 38.61 -24.73
N SER A 427 4.11 39.64 -24.37
CA SER A 427 3.97 40.40 -23.12
C SER A 427 2.85 41.44 -23.24
N LYS A 428 1.61 40.99 -23.45
CA LYS A 428 0.41 41.81 -23.23
C LYS A 428 -0.59 41.05 -22.38
N SER A 429 -0.59 41.37 -21.10
CA SER A 429 -1.50 40.85 -20.09
C SER A 429 -2.88 41.53 -20.20
N ASP A 430 -3.91 40.76 -20.57
CA ASP A 430 -5.33 41.14 -20.40
C ASP A 430 -5.86 40.67 -19.02
N VAL A 431 -5.12 40.92 -17.94
CA VAL A 431 -5.56 40.57 -16.58
C VAL A 431 -5.51 41.79 -15.68
N ASP A 432 -6.49 42.67 -15.82
CA ASP A 432 -6.82 43.72 -14.85
C ASP A 432 -8.34 43.75 -14.61
N SER A 433 -8.93 42.59 -14.28
CA SER A 433 -10.35 42.48 -13.95
C SER A 433 -10.61 41.34 -12.98
N MET A 434 -10.09 41.44 -11.75
CA MET A 434 -10.55 40.63 -10.62
C MET A 434 -10.54 41.49 -9.35
N ALA A 435 -11.66 42.18 -9.11
CA ALA A 435 -12.02 42.69 -7.79
C ALA A 435 -12.47 41.52 -6.89
N PRO A 436 -12.35 41.61 -5.55
CA PRO A 436 -12.68 40.50 -4.66
C PRO A 436 -14.19 40.27 -4.64
N MET A 437 -14.63 39.15 -5.20
CA MET A 437 -16.01 38.67 -5.02
C MET A 437 -16.13 38.01 -3.65
N HIS A 438 -16.91 38.62 -2.77
CA HIS A 438 -17.45 38.00 -1.57
C HIS A 438 -18.22 36.73 -1.97
N GLN A 439 -17.79 35.58 -1.45
CA GLN A 439 -18.53 34.33 -1.51
C GLN A 439 -19.55 34.30 -0.38
N ASP A 440 -20.78 34.68 -0.69
CA ASP A 440 -21.95 34.18 0.01
C ASP A 440 -22.84 33.50 -1.04
N GLU A 441 -23.22 32.25 -0.74
CA GLU A 441 -24.24 31.43 -1.40
C GLU A 441 -23.96 30.94 -2.83
N ALA A 442 -23.46 29.71 -2.94
CA ALA A 442 -23.75 28.81 -4.06
C ALA A 442 -23.99 27.38 -3.54
N GLU A 443 -25.27 27.00 -3.53
CA GLU A 443 -25.83 25.68 -3.31
C GLU A 443 -25.05 24.63 -4.15
N GLY A 444 -24.52 23.53 -3.62
CA GLY A 444 -25.19 22.58 -2.75
C GLY A 444 -25.96 21.51 -3.54
N ASN A 445 -25.48 21.07 -4.72
CA ASN A 445 -25.84 19.75 -5.30
C ASN A 445 -25.02 19.31 -6.54
N GLY A 446 -24.31 20.20 -7.24
CA GLY A 446 -23.49 19.81 -8.42
C GLY A 446 -22.07 19.32 -8.11
N GLN A 447 -21.47 19.75 -7.00
CA GLN A 447 -20.08 19.42 -6.62
C GLN A 447 -19.92 17.98 -6.12
N ALA A 448 -20.96 17.40 -5.51
CA ALA A 448 -20.91 16.03 -4.99
C ALA A 448 -20.97 14.98 -6.10
N ASP A 449 -21.69 15.24 -7.19
CA ASP A 449 -21.85 14.30 -8.31
C ASP A 449 -20.57 14.18 -9.17
N VAL A 450 -19.80 15.27 -9.34
CA VAL A 450 -18.50 15.21 -10.02
C VAL A 450 -17.47 14.45 -9.18
N ILE A 451 -17.48 14.64 -7.85
CA ILE A 451 -16.63 13.88 -6.91
C ILE A 451 -17.05 12.39 -6.84
N PHE A 452 -18.34 12.09 -7.00
CA PHE A 452 -18.86 10.71 -7.06
C PHE A 452 -18.55 9.99 -8.38
N GLN A 453 -18.42 10.71 -9.49
CA GLN A 453 -17.90 10.13 -10.75
C GLN A 453 -16.38 9.94 -10.73
N VAL A 454 -15.65 10.80 -10.01
CA VAL A 454 -14.23 10.62 -9.69
C VAL A 454 -13.96 9.31 -8.92
N TRP A 455 -14.96 8.87 -8.14
CA TRP A 455 -14.89 7.73 -7.25
C TRP A 455 -14.92 6.36 -7.96
N GLN A 456 -15.67 6.18 -9.06
CA GLN A 456 -15.70 4.89 -9.77
C GLN A 456 -14.48 4.63 -10.66
N ALA A 457 -13.86 5.68 -11.22
CA ALA A 457 -12.76 5.52 -12.18
C ALA A 457 -11.38 5.28 -11.53
N SER A 458 -11.22 5.56 -10.24
CA SER A 458 -9.93 5.43 -9.53
C SER A 458 -9.69 4.07 -8.84
N GLN A 459 -10.64 3.14 -8.96
CA GLN A 459 -10.63 1.79 -8.39
C GLN A 459 -9.92 0.74 -9.29
N TYR A 460 -9.39 1.13 -10.46
CA TYR A 460 -8.62 0.25 -11.37
C TYR A 460 -7.29 0.91 -11.80
#